data_AF-A0A8B8I7C0-F1
#
_entry.id   AF-A0A8B8I7C0-F1
#
_cell.length_a   1.000
_cell.length_b   1.000
_cell.length_c   1.000
_cell.angle_alpha   90.00
_cell.angle_beta   90.00
_cell.angle_gamma   90.00
#
_symmetry.space_group_name_H-M   'P 1'
#
loop_
_entity.id
_entity.type
_entity.pdbx_description
1 polymer ?
#
loop_
_entity_poly.entity_id
_entity_poly.type
_entity_poly.pdbx_seq_one_letter_code
_entity_poly.pdbx_strand_id
1 'polypeptide(L)'
;MMKWMILTLVVFIVNAKCDHSEVVSGNPLIHVHPCIGSDHIVVSYEPGLAPEDENQYGVYITHNFRTQSRIQITLDAYANVTLNDKDYARVFKNDENYQIRFFKDHDDIGFRIVGIPFSKVPYITSLNINDHEFCSQPLHGYLDEYILGYKDHA
;
A
#
# COMPACT_ATOMS: atom_id res chain seq x y z
N MET A 1 55.87 -18.33 -24.86
CA MET A 1 54.53 -18.78 -25.29
C MET A 1 53.50 -18.43 -24.21
N MET A 2 53.27 -17.15 -23.92
CA MET A 2 52.33 -16.73 -22.86
C MET A 2 51.88 -15.27 -23.06
N LYS A 3 51.57 -14.90 -24.31
CA LYS A 3 51.07 -13.55 -24.65
C LYS A 3 49.82 -13.56 -25.52
N TRP A 4 49.42 -14.71 -26.03
CA TRP A 4 48.27 -14.86 -26.94
C TRP A 4 46.99 -15.38 -26.26
N MET A 5 47.01 -15.61 -24.94
CA MET A 5 45.84 -16.08 -24.20
C MET A 5 45.07 -14.95 -23.50
N ILE A 6 45.64 -13.74 -23.44
CA ILE A 6 45.00 -12.59 -22.77
C ILE A 6 44.08 -11.83 -23.73
N LEU A 7 44.31 -11.93 -25.05
CA LEU A 7 43.53 -11.16 -26.03
C LEU A 7 42.12 -11.74 -26.27
N THR A 8 41.90 -13.02 -26.01
CA THR A 8 40.60 -13.68 -26.21
C THR A 8 39.62 -13.49 -25.05
N LEU A 9 40.08 -13.10 -23.85
CA LEU A 9 39.19 -12.87 -22.71
C LEU A 9 38.53 -11.47 -22.73
N VAL A 10 39.17 -10.49 -23.38
CA VAL A 10 38.67 -9.10 -23.40
C VAL A 10 37.51 -8.91 -24.39
N VAL A 11 37.37 -9.79 -25.39
CA VAL A 11 36.34 -9.66 -26.44
C VAL A 11 34.96 -10.15 -25.99
N PHE A 12 34.86 -10.93 -24.90
CA PHE A 12 33.56 -11.41 -24.42
C PHE A 12 32.78 -10.43 -23.52
N ILE A 13 33.39 -9.32 -23.10
CA ILE A 13 32.76 -8.38 -22.14
C ILE A 13 31.90 -7.32 -22.86
N VAL A 14 31.95 -7.21 -24.19
CA VAL A 14 31.36 -6.05 -24.92
C VAL A 14 29.98 -6.34 -25.53
N ASN A 15 29.38 -7.52 -25.32
CA ASN A 15 28.06 -7.85 -25.87
C ASN A 15 26.98 -8.15 -24.81
N ALA A 16 27.08 -7.54 -23.63
CA ALA A 16 25.88 -7.29 -22.83
C ALA A 16 25.15 -6.07 -23.40
N LYS A 17 24.53 -6.24 -24.57
CA LYS A 17 23.48 -5.31 -24.99
C LYS A 17 22.33 -5.56 -23.99
N CYS A 18 22.10 -4.61 -23.10
CA CYS A 18 20.83 -4.53 -22.38
C CYS A 18 19.75 -4.47 -23.44
N ASP A 19 19.10 -5.61 -23.64
CA ASP A 19 17.95 -5.73 -24.51
C ASP A 19 16.83 -4.86 -23.95
N HIS A 20 16.04 -4.32 -24.87
CA HIS A 20 15.11 -3.22 -24.70
C HIS A 20 14.40 -3.20 -23.35
N SER A 21 14.46 -2.04 -22.68
CA SER A 21 13.48 -1.67 -21.66
C SER A 21 12.09 -1.79 -22.27
N GLU A 22 11.34 -2.82 -21.87
CA GLU A 22 9.89 -2.77 -21.96
C GLU A 22 9.48 -1.50 -21.21
N VAL A 23 8.95 -0.52 -21.95
CA VAL A 23 8.30 0.63 -21.34
C VAL A 23 7.13 0.04 -20.58
N VAL A 24 7.27 -0.06 -19.25
CA VAL A 24 6.20 -0.42 -18.34
C VAL A 24 5.13 0.66 -18.51
N SER A 25 4.15 0.38 -19.37
CA SER A 25 3.01 1.24 -19.66
C SER A 25 2.02 1.11 -18.52
N GLY A 26 2.40 1.62 -17.35
CA GLY A 26 1.57 1.68 -16.16
C GLY A 26 2.05 2.84 -15.29
N ASN A 27 1.14 3.47 -14.56
CA ASN A 27 1.52 4.49 -13.60
C ASN A 27 2.41 3.84 -12.51
N PRO A 28 3.47 4.52 -12.06
CA PRO A 28 4.36 3.95 -11.06
C PRO A 28 3.59 3.77 -9.74
N LEU A 29 3.63 2.55 -9.19
CA LEU A 29 3.03 2.27 -7.90
C LEU A 29 3.88 2.89 -6.78
N ILE A 30 3.25 3.71 -5.94
CA ILE A 30 3.88 4.42 -4.84
C ILE A 30 3.65 3.66 -3.53
N HIS A 31 4.68 3.54 -2.72
CA HIS A 31 4.59 2.93 -1.39
C HIS A 31 4.97 3.94 -0.31
N VAL A 32 4.10 4.13 0.68
CA VAL A 32 4.31 5.06 1.80
C VAL A 32 3.90 4.43 3.12
N HIS A 33 4.47 4.91 4.21
CA HIS A 33 4.05 4.53 5.56
C HIS A 33 3.09 5.59 6.10
N PRO A 34 1.84 5.24 6.46
CA PRO A 34 0.84 6.23 6.84
C PRO A 34 1.03 6.80 8.25
N CYS A 35 1.95 6.24 9.04
CA CYS A 35 2.11 6.56 10.46
C CYS A 35 3.59 6.70 10.82
N ILE A 36 3.92 7.66 11.68
CA ILE A 36 5.30 7.84 12.16
C ILE A 36 5.71 6.64 13.02
N GLY A 37 6.89 6.09 12.75
CA GLY A 37 7.48 5.03 13.57
C GLY A 37 6.86 3.64 13.39
N SER A 38 6.02 3.44 12.37
CA SER A 38 5.42 2.14 12.04
C SER A 38 5.84 1.70 10.63
N ASP A 39 6.68 0.68 10.55
CA ASP A 39 7.08 0.01 9.31
C ASP A 39 6.14 -1.15 8.95
N HIS A 40 5.32 -1.59 9.89
CA HIS A 40 4.36 -2.69 9.74
C HIS A 40 3.20 -2.37 8.81
N ILE A 41 2.87 -1.09 8.61
CA ILE A 41 1.75 -0.64 7.77
C ILE A 41 2.33 0.03 6.53
N VAL A 42 1.99 -0.50 5.36
CA VAL A 42 2.38 0.04 4.06
C VAL A 42 1.13 0.37 3.26
N VAL A 43 1.05 1.60 2.78
CA VAL A 43 0.05 2.03 1.81
C VAL A 43 0.65 1.94 0.41
N SER A 44 -0.12 1.40 -0.52
CA SER A 44 0.19 1.30 -1.93
C SER A 44 -0.80 2.15 -2.73
N TYR A 45 -0.30 3.11 -3.50
CA TYR A 45 -1.10 4.08 -4.24
C TYR A 45 -0.72 4.12 -5.72
N GLU A 46 -1.71 4.19 -6.60
CA GLU A 46 -1.51 4.34 -8.03
C GLU A 46 -1.93 5.77 -8.45
N PRO A 47 -0.97 6.66 -8.71
CA PRO A 47 -1.27 8.02 -9.17
C PRO A 47 -1.72 8.02 -10.63
N GLY A 48 -2.39 9.08 -11.08
CA GLY A 48 -2.74 9.27 -12.49
C GLY A 48 -3.91 8.40 -12.96
N LEU A 49 -4.73 7.92 -12.03
CA LEU A 49 -6.06 7.38 -12.33
C LEU A 49 -7.02 8.52 -12.71
N ALA A 50 -8.23 8.16 -13.16
CA ALA A 50 -9.27 9.16 -13.34
C ALA A 50 -9.57 9.85 -11.98
N PRO A 51 -9.94 11.15 -11.94
CA PRO A 51 -10.16 11.86 -10.67
C PRO A 51 -11.17 11.18 -9.73
N GLU A 52 -12.15 10.45 -10.27
CA GLU A 52 -13.12 9.64 -9.53
C GLU A 52 -12.53 8.36 -8.90
N ASP A 53 -11.39 7.89 -9.40
CA ASP A 53 -10.71 6.65 -9.03
C ASP A 53 -9.39 6.90 -8.26
N GLU A 54 -8.90 8.14 -8.18
CA GLU A 54 -7.70 8.52 -7.43
C GLU A 54 -7.90 8.57 -5.91
N ASN A 55 -9.13 8.37 -5.42
CA ASN A 55 -9.47 8.39 -4.00
C ASN A 55 -9.35 7.01 -3.30
N GLN A 56 -8.53 6.12 -3.87
CA GLN A 56 -8.38 4.74 -3.39
C GLN A 56 -6.92 4.35 -3.22
N TYR A 57 -6.66 3.43 -2.29
CA TYR A 57 -5.32 2.86 -2.08
C TYR A 57 -5.40 1.48 -1.43
N GLY A 58 -4.35 0.70 -1.65
CA GLY A 58 -4.13 -0.57 -0.95
C GLY A 58 -3.43 -0.34 0.38
N VAL A 59 -3.74 -1.16 1.37
CA VAL A 59 -3.08 -1.21 2.67
C VAL A 59 -2.62 -2.63 2.90
N TYR A 60 -1.36 -2.77 3.31
CA TYR A 60 -0.74 -4.03 3.67
C TYR A 60 -0.19 -3.91 5.08
N ILE A 61 -0.52 -4.90 5.92
CA ILE A 61 -0.06 -4.94 7.31
C ILE A 61 0.65 -6.26 7.54
N THR A 62 1.93 -6.19 7.92
CA THR A 62 2.74 -7.37 8.25
C THR A 62 2.73 -7.58 9.76
N HIS A 63 1.94 -8.56 10.21
CA HIS A 63 1.77 -8.88 11.63
C HIS A 63 1.22 -10.30 11.78
N ASN A 64 1.65 -11.04 12.80
CA ASN A 64 1.09 -12.36 13.08
C ASN A 64 -0.30 -12.23 13.72
N PHE A 65 -1.35 -12.45 12.93
CA PHE A 65 -2.73 -12.42 13.39
C PHE A 65 -3.16 -13.82 13.82
N ARG A 66 -3.50 -13.97 15.09
CA ARG A 66 -4.15 -15.18 15.61
C ARG A 66 -5.65 -15.15 15.35
N THR A 67 -6.27 -16.32 15.34
CA THR A 67 -7.72 -16.45 15.38
C THR A 67 -8.29 -15.58 16.51
N GLN A 68 -9.40 -14.87 16.24
CA GLN A 68 -10.02 -13.84 17.11
C GLN A 68 -9.28 -12.49 17.18
N SER A 69 -8.13 -12.33 16.50
CA SER A 69 -7.51 -11.01 16.37
C SER A 69 -8.46 -10.04 15.69
N ARG A 70 -8.34 -8.76 16.06
CA ARG A 70 -9.13 -7.67 15.50
C ARG A 70 -8.23 -6.53 15.06
N ILE A 71 -8.57 -5.90 13.94
CA ILE A 71 -8.03 -4.61 13.55
C ILE A 71 -9.18 -3.62 13.60
N GLN A 72 -8.99 -2.48 14.26
CA GLN A 72 -9.90 -1.35 14.21
C GLN A 72 -9.23 -0.21 13.45
N ILE A 73 -9.92 0.34 12.47
CA ILE A 73 -9.42 1.37 11.56
C ILE A 73 -10.37 2.55 11.61
N THR A 74 -9.83 3.74 11.85
CA THR A 74 -10.55 5.00 11.78
C THR A 74 -10.04 5.81 10.59
N LEU A 75 -10.97 6.44 9.88
CA LEU A 75 -10.69 7.24 8.69
C LEU A 75 -11.19 8.68 8.89
N ASP A 76 -10.54 9.66 8.28
CA ASP A 76 -10.94 11.07 8.33
C ASP A 76 -12.02 11.45 7.29
N ALA A 77 -12.48 10.46 6.51
CA ALA A 77 -13.50 10.62 5.49
C ALA A 77 -14.28 9.31 5.30
N TYR A 78 -15.47 9.42 4.73
CA TYR A 78 -16.25 8.25 4.33
C TYR A 78 -15.54 7.45 3.24
N ALA A 79 -15.43 6.15 3.46
CA ALA A 79 -14.82 5.21 2.53
C ALA A 79 -15.53 3.87 2.59
N ASN A 80 -15.13 2.93 1.74
CA ASN A 80 -15.39 1.50 1.88
C ASN A 80 -14.07 0.76 2.07
N VAL A 81 -14.08 -0.26 2.93
CA VAL A 81 -12.92 -1.14 3.19
C VAL A 81 -13.24 -2.53 2.68
N THR A 82 -12.38 -3.07 1.81
CA THR A 82 -12.57 -4.41 1.22
C THR A 82 -11.29 -5.22 1.34
N LEU A 83 -11.38 -6.44 1.89
CA LEU A 83 -10.23 -7.36 1.94
C LEU A 83 -9.85 -7.84 0.55
N ASN A 84 -8.54 -7.99 0.34
CA ASN A 84 -7.99 -8.63 -0.86
C ASN A 84 -8.28 -10.14 -0.83
N ASP A 85 -8.11 -10.77 0.35
CA ASP A 85 -8.43 -12.17 0.59
C ASP A 85 -9.41 -12.30 1.77
N LYS A 86 -10.45 -13.09 1.59
CA LYS A 86 -11.52 -13.33 2.56
C LYS A 86 -11.39 -14.72 3.19
N ASP A 87 -10.34 -15.49 2.97
CA ASP A 87 -10.26 -16.86 3.49
C ASP A 87 -9.93 -16.93 4.99
N TYR A 88 -9.50 -15.82 5.60
CA TYR A 88 -9.08 -15.77 7.01
C TYR A 88 -9.70 -14.63 7.83
N ALA A 89 -10.32 -13.62 7.19
CA ALA A 89 -10.90 -12.48 7.90
C ALA A 89 -12.20 -11.93 7.28
N ARG A 90 -12.93 -11.12 8.05
CA ARG A 90 -14.15 -10.40 7.62
C ARG A 90 -14.08 -8.93 8.03
N VAL A 91 -14.59 -8.04 7.18
CA VAL A 91 -14.76 -6.62 7.50
C VAL A 91 -16.17 -6.38 8.04
N PHE A 92 -16.26 -5.57 9.07
CA PHE A 92 -17.48 -5.04 9.65
C PHE A 92 -17.35 -3.51 9.69
N LYS A 93 -18.43 -2.81 9.37
CA LYS A 93 -18.52 -1.36 9.57
C LYS A 93 -19.27 -1.10 10.87
N ASN A 94 -18.76 -0.23 11.72
CA ASN A 94 -19.40 0.20 12.96
C ASN A 94 -19.31 1.72 13.08
N ASP A 95 -20.42 2.40 12.80
CA ASP A 95 -20.53 3.85 12.71
C ASP A 95 -19.40 4.47 11.85
N GLU A 96 -18.42 5.09 12.50
CA GLU A 96 -17.29 5.80 11.89
C GLU A 96 -16.03 4.92 11.72
N ASN A 97 -16.07 3.67 12.20
CA ASN A 97 -14.91 2.78 12.23
C ASN A 97 -15.12 1.52 11.40
N TYR A 98 -14.02 0.97 10.90
CA TYR A 98 -13.97 -0.36 10.31
C TYR A 98 -13.32 -1.33 11.27
N GLN A 99 -13.89 -2.54 11.35
CA GLN A 99 -13.31 -3.62 12.11
C GLN A 99 -13.06 -4.83 11.21
N ILE A 100 -11.82 -5.29 11.17
CA ILE A 100 -11.47 -6.56 10.54
C ILE A 100 -11.32 -7.61 11.64
N ARG A 101 -12.04 -8.72 11.54
CA ARG A 101 -11.96 -9.82 12.51
C ARG A 101 -11.41 -11.08 11.84
N PHE A 102 -10.40 -11.67 12.45
CA PHE A 102 -9.76 -12.90 11.98
C PHE A 102 -10.47 -14.11 12.56
N PHE A 103 -10.82 -15.07 11.70
CA PHE A 103 -11.37 -16.37 12.10
C PHE A 103 -10.40 -17.52 11.81
N LYS A 104 -9.21 -17.21 11.29
CA LYS A 104 -8.09 -18.12 11.04
C LYS A 104 -6.77 -17.37 11.21
N ASP A 105 -5.72 -18.06 11.66
CA ASP A 105 -4.37 -17.52 11.77
C ASP A 105 -3.81 -17.11 10.39
N HIS A 106 -3.11 -15.97 10.32
CA HIS A 106 -2.44 -15.47 9.11
C HIS A 106 -1.28 -14.52 9.49
N ASP A 107 -0.26 -14.37 8.64
CA ASP A 107 0.95 -13.58 8.94
C ASP A 107 0.95 -12.15 8.36
N ASP A 108 -0.08 -11.82 7.61
CA ASP A 108 -0.29 -10.50 7.02
C ASP A 108 -1.78 -10.24 6.75
N ILE A 109 -2.11 -9.04 6.30
CA ILE A 109 -3.39 -8.76 5.68
C ILE A 109 -3.26 -7.65 4.64
N GLY A 110 -3.96 -7.83 3.52
CA GLY A 110 -4.14 -6.83 2.48
C GLY A 110 -5.60 -6.41 2.36
N PHE A 111 -5.86 -5.11 2.28
CA PHE A 111 -7.18 -4.58 1.98
C PHE A 111 -7.09 -3.27 1.20
N ARG A 112 -8.19 -2.90 0.56
CA ARG A 112 -8.32 -1.65 -0.17
C ARG A 112 -9.27 -0.70 0.55
N ILE A 113 -8.88 0.56 0.61
CA ILE A 113 -9.72 1.68 1.04
C ILE A 113 -10.12 2.44 -0.22
N VAL A 114 -11.41 2.69 -0.39
CA VAL A 114 -11.97 3.41 -1.54
C VAL A 114 -12.87 4.53 -1.02
N GLY A 115 -12.53 5.78 -1.31
CA GLY A 115 -13.36 6.94 -0.97
C GLY A 115 -14.70 6.95 -1.71
N ILE A 116 -15.56 7.90 -1.37
CA ILE A 116 -16.77 8.18 -2.15
C ILE A 116 -16.36 8.91 -3.43
N PRO A 117 -16.93 8.61 -4.61
CA PRO A 117 -16.60 9.33 -5.84
C PRO A 117 -16.66 10.85 -5.67
N PHE A 118 -15.66 11.55 -6.19
CA PHE A 118 -15.52 13.02 -6.08
C PHE A 118 -15.36 13.55 -4.64
N SER A 119 -15.00 12.71 -3.66
CA SER A 119 -14.59 13.15 -2.31
C SER A 119 -13.06 13.22 -2.18
N LYS A 120 -12.60 13.84 -1.09
CA LYS A 120 -11.19 13.72 -0.66
C LYS A 120 -10.78 12.25 -0.42
N VAL A 121 -9.48 11.99 -0.48
CA VAL A 121 -8.88 10.71 -0.11
C VAL A 121 -9.15 10.44 1.39
N PRO A 122 -9.70 9.28 1.76
CA PRO A 122 -9.92 8.92 3.16
C PRO A 122 -8.61 8.43 3.80
N TYR A 123 -8.00 9.23 4.67
CA TYR A 123 -6.75 8.89 5.35
C TYR A 123 -6.98 8.13 6.65
N ILE A 124 -6.11 7.15 6.93
CA ILE A 124 -6.05 6.44 8.21
C ILE A 124 -5.62 7.41 9.31
N THR A 125 -6.46 7.56 10.34
CA THR A 125 -6.18 8.40 11.52
C THR A 125 -5.88 7.58 12.77
N SER A 126 -6.32 6.33 12.82
CA SER A 126 -5.99 5.37 13.87
C SER A 126 -6.05 3.95 13.30
N LEU A 127 -5.14 3.09 13.77
CA LEU A 127 -5.12 1.68 13.45
C LEU A 127 -4.70 0.89 14.68
N ASN A 128 -5.68 0.24 15.32
CA ASN A 128 -5.46 -0.62 16.47
C ASN A 128 -5.48 -2.08 16.05
N ILE A 129 -4.45 -2.84 16.46
CA ILE A 129 -4.46 -4.30 16.37
C ILE A 129 -4.65 -4.84 17.79
N ASN A 130 -5.76 -5.53 17.99
CA ASN A 130 -6.26 -5.98 19.30
C ASN A 130 -6.50 -4.81 20.26
N ASP A 131 -5.50 -4.51 21.10
CA ASP A 131 -5.52 -3.46 22.12
C ASP A 131 -4.26 -2.57 22.04
N HIS A 132 -3.51 -2.65 20.94
CA HIS A 132 -2.31 -1.88 20.70
C HIS A 132 -2.48 -0.97 19.48
N GLU A 133 -2.21 0.33 19.66
CA GLU A 133 -2.30 1.34 18.62
C GLU A 133 -1.02 1.32 17.78
N PHE A 134 -1.14 0.94 16.51
CA PHE A 134 -0.05 0.90 15.54
C PHE A 134 0.06 2.20 14.71
N CYS A 135 -0.92 3.10 14.82
CA CYS A 135 -0.93 4.39 14.14
C CYS A 135 -1.28 5.55 15.08
N SER A 136 -0.50 5.73 16.14
CA SER A 136 -0.75 6.79 17.13
C SER A 136 -0.42 8.20 16.62
N GLN A 137 0.41 8.29 15.57
CA GLN A 137 0.83 9.54 14.94
C GLN A 137 0.63 9.43 13.42
N PRO A 138 -0.61 9.58 12.93
CA PRO A 138 -0.89 9.52 11.50
C PRO A 138 -0.23 10.70 10.77
N LEU A 139 0.34 10.42 9.60
CA LEU A 139 0.83 11.47 8.70
C LEU A 139 -0.36 12.03 7.92
N HIS A 140 -0.72 13.28 8.14
CA HIS A 140 -1.79 13.89 7.36
C HIS A 140 -1.35 14.08 5.91
N GLY A 141 -2.21 13.72 4.96
CA GLY A 141 -1.95 14.01 3.54
C GLY A 141 -0.78 13.22 2.95
N TYR A 142 -0.45 12.03 3.46
CA TYR A 142 0.71 11.26 2.99
C TYR A 142 0.61 10.82 1.51
N LEU A 143 -0.53 11.04 0.83
CA LEU A 143 -0.69 10.85 -0.61
C LEU A 143 -0.83 12.15 -1.41
N ASP A 144 -0.96 13.31 -0.76
CA ASP A 144 -1.35 14.58 -1.41
C ASP A 144 -0.37 15.02 -2.51
N GLU A 145 0.90 14.67 -2.38
CA GLU A 145 1.92 14.96 -3.38
C GLU A 145 1.79 14.12 -4.66
N TYR A 146 1.11 12.98 -4.58
CA TYR A 146 0.92 12.03 -5.69
C TYR A 146 -0.44 12.15 -6.38
N ILE A 147 -1.42 12.78 -5.74
CA ILE A 147 -2.75 13.04 -6.33
C ILE A 147 -2.56 14.02 -7.50
N LEU A 148 -3.09 13.68 -8.68
CA LEU A 148 -3.03 14.55 -9.86
C LEU A 148 -4.40 15.21 -10.17
N GLY A 149 -5.48 14.57 -9.74
CA GLY A 149 -6.87 15.01 -9.86
C GLY A 149 -7.27 16.05 -8.82
N TYR A 150 -8.42 15.85 -8.16
CA TYR A 150 -8.97 16.81 -7.21
C TYR A 150 -8.11 16.92 -5.94
N LYS A 151 -7.33 18.01 -5.84
CA LYS A 151 -6.61 18.38 -4.62
C LYS A 151 -7.51 19.25 -3.76
N ASP A 152 -8.06 18.68 -2.68
CA ASP A 152 -8.79 19.46 -1.69
C ASP A 152 -7.76 20.06 -0.71
N HIS A 153 -7.21 21.22 -1.06
CA HIS A 153 -6.34 21.97 -0.16
C HIS A 153 -7.20 22.74 0.86
N ALA A 154 -7.53 22.06 1.96
CA ALA A 154 -8.06 22.62 3.22
C ALA A 154 -9.44 23.30 3.19
#